data_AF-A0A922ZN61-F1
#
_entry.id   AF-A0A922ZN61-F1
#
_cell.length_a   1.000
_cell.length_b   1.000
_cell.length_c   1.000
_cell.angle_alpha   90.00
_cell.angle_beta   90.00
_cell.angle_gamma   90.00
#
_symmetry.space_group_name_H-M   'P 1'
#
loop_
_entity.id
_entity.type
_entity.pdbx_description
1 polymer ?
#
loop_
_entity_poly.entity_id
_entity_poly.type
_entity_poly.pdbx_seq_one_letter_code
_entity_poly.pdbx_strand_id
1 'polypeptide(L)' 'AGLHTVLVLTGISDEAEIARYPFRPDEVLAGVHELVAAAPVETEL' A
#
# COMPACT_ATOMS: atom_id res chain seq x y z
N ALA A 1 -8.57 12.08 -7.42
CA ALA A 1 -9.92 11.74 -6.92
C ALA A 1 -10.11 12.07 -5.43
N GLY A 2 -9.13 12.65 -4.72
CA GLY A 2 -9.24 12.93 -3.29
C GLY A 2 -9.31 11.67 -2.41
N LEU A 3 -8.83 10.54 -2.94
CA LEU A 3 -8.83 9.25 -2.25
C LEU A 3 -7.45 9.02 -1.65
N HIS A 4 -7.43 8.31 -0.52
CA HIS A 4 -6.21 7.77 0.06
C HIS A 4 -5.59 6.73 -0.89
N THR A 5 -4.31 6.88 -1.19
CA THR A 5 -3.59 6.06 -2.17
C THR A 5 -2.44 5.30 -1.53
N VAL A 6 -2.37 4.01 -1.82
CA VAL A 6 -1.32 3.12 -1.35
C VAL A 6 -0.61 2.53 -2.56
N LEU A 7 0.71 2.66 -2.59
CA LEU A 7 1.57 1.97 -3.56
C LEU A 7 2.19 0.74 -2.88
N VAL A 8 2.14 -0.42 -3.57
CA VAL A 8 2.77 -1.66 -3.09
C VAL A 8 3.90 -2.09 -4.02
N LEU A 9 5.03 -2.48 -3.43
CA LEU A 9 6.27 -2.80 -4.17
C LEU A 9 6.34 -4.24 -4.71
N THR A 10 5.31 -5.06 -4.48
CA THR A 10 5.15 -6.35 -5.17
C THR A 10 4.57 -6.22 -6.59
N GLY A 11 4.20 -5.01 -7.01
CA GLY A 11 3.62 -4.71 -8.32
C GLY A 11 4.68 -4.50 -9.42
N ILE A 12 4.30 -3.72 -10.43
CA ILE A 12 5.19 -3.35 -11.55
C ILE A 12 6.11 -2.18 -11.16
N SER A 13 5.63 -1.29 -10.29
CA SER A 13 6.33 -0.06 -9.94
C SER A 13 7.43 -0.26 -8.91
N ASP A 14 8.52 0.48 -9.10
CA ASP A 14 9.72 0.45 -8.27
C ASP A 14 10.05 1.84 -7.67
N GLU A 15 11.05 1.88 -6.79
CA GLU A 15 11.47 3.12 -6.14
C GLU A 15 11.98 4.18 -7.13
N ALA A 16 12.54 3.76 -8.26
CA ALA A 16 13.01 4.68 -9.29
C ALA A 16 11.84 5.37 -10.02
N GLU A 17 10.70 4.70 -10.19
CA GLU A 17 9.45 5.34 -10.65
C GLU A 17 8.94 6.36 -9.65
N ILE A 18 8.93 6.04 -8.35
CA ILE A 18 8.50 6.98 -7.29
C ILE A 18 9.32 8.27 -7.32
N ALA A 19 10.63 8.16 -7.52
CA ALA A 19 11.52 9.33 -7.58
C ALA A 19 11.31 10.19 -8.85
N ARG A 20 10.75 9.61 -9.92
CA ARG A 20 10.56 10.27 -11.22
C ARG A 20 9.26 11.03 -11.35
N TYR A 21 8.20 10.62 -10.65
CA TYR A 21 6.88 11.21 -10.81
C TYR A 21 6.56 12.25 -9.72
N PRO A 22 5.94 13.38 -10.09
CA PRO A 22 5.53 14.39 -9.11
C PRO A 22 4.35 13.92 -8.22
N PHE A 23 3.68 12.84 -8.61
CA PHE A 23 2.65 12.20 -7.81
C PHE A 23 3.31 11.37 -6.71
N ARG A 24 3.05 11.74 -5.45
CA ARG A 24 3.45 10.94 -4.29
C ARG A 24 2.22 10.20 -3.74
N PRO A 25 2.27 8.87 -3.59
CA PRO A 25 1.24 8.15 -2.87
C PRO A 25 1.24 8.57 -1.39
N ASP A 26 0.12 8.39 -0.72
CA ASP A 26 0.00 8.69 0.71
C ASP A 26 0.80 7.67 1.55
N GLU A 27 0.86 6.42 1.09
CA GLU A 27 1.64 5.34 1.72
C GLU A 27 2.38 4.47 0.68
N VAL A 28 3.55 3.96 1.07
CA VAL A 28 4.34 2.98 0.28
C VAL A 28 4.62 1.76 1.17
N LEU A 29 4.19 0.58 0.73
CA LEU A 29 4.31 -0.68 1.48
C LEU A 29 5.07 -1.73 0.67
N ALA A 30 5.73 -2.67 1.35
CA ALA A 30 6.37 -3.80 0.70
C ALA A 30 5.34 -4.74 0.07
N GLY A 31 4.13 -4.87 0.64
CA GLY A 31 3.02 -5.58 0.01
C GLY A 31 1.68 -5.44 0.73
N VAL A 32 0.59 -5.92 0.11
CA VAL A 32 -0.78 -5.82 0.66
C VAL A 32 -0.98 -6.56 1.99
N HIS A 33 -0.08 -7.47 2.33
CA HIS A 33 -0.12 -8.21 3.59
C HIS A 33 0.08 -7.31 4.83
N GLU A 34 0.68 -6.13 4.66
CA GLU A 34 0.82 -5.14 5.74
C GLU A 34 -0.50 -4.48 6.12
N LEU A 35 -1.53 -4.59 5.26
CA LEU A 35 -2.86 -4.02 5.49
C LEU A 35 -3.80 -4.95 6.28
N VAL A 36 -3.37 -6.17 6.58
CA VAL A 36 -4.21 -7.17 7.27
C VAL A 36 -3.61 -7.55 8.61
N ALA A 37 -4.48 -7.90 9.57
CA ALA A 37 -4.04 -8.42 10.86
C ALA A 37 -3.30 -9.75 10.68
N ALA A 38 -2.27 -9.99 11.50
CA ALA A 38 -1.46 -11.21 11.46
C ALA A 38 -2.25 -12.49 11.84
N ALA A 39 -3.36 -12.33 12.56
CA ALA A 39 -4.28 -13.40 12.90
C ALA A 39 -5.73 -12.95 12.62
N PRO A 40 -6.64 -13.90 12.35
CA PRO A 40 -8.06 -13.59 12.25
C PRO A 40 -8.56 -12.90 13.52
N VAL A 41 -9.45 -11.93 13.33
CA VAL A 41 -10.18 -11.31 14.45
C VAL A 41 -11.40 -12.17 14.79
N GLU A 42 -11.58 -12.48 16.07
CA GLU A 42 -12.83 -13.08 16.54
C GLU A 42 -13.93 -12.02 16.49
N THR A 43 -15.10 -12.38 15.97
CA THR A 43 -16.29 -11.53 15.97
C THR A 43 -17.33 -12.16 16.89
N GLU A 44 -17.92 -11.35 17.77
CA GLU A 44 -19.12 -11.77 18.50
C GLU A 44 -20.27 -11.83 17.48
N LEU A 45 -20.88 -13.01 17.31
CA LEU A 45 -22.05 -13.24 16.46
C LEU A 45 -23.33 -13.24 17.28
#